data_AF-C4IZ41-F1
#
_entry.id   AF-C4IZ41-F1
#
_cell.length_a   1.000
_cell.length_b   1.000
_cell.length_c   1.000
_cell.angle_alpha   90.00
_cell.angle_beta   90.00
_cell.angle_gamma   90.00
#
_symmetry.space_group_name_H-M   'P 1'
#
loop_
_entity.id
_entity.type
_entity.pdbx_description
1 polymer ?
#
loop_
_entity_poly.entity_id
_entity_poly.type
_entity_poly.pdbx_seq_one_letter_code
_entity_poly.pdbx_strand_id
1 'polypeptide(L)'
;MLQLAPTPLPSPAAGRRPRPSSACICCSSVRALEEAKRVVLVRHGQSTWNAEGRIQGSSDASVLTPKGEAQAETCRQMLASDSFDACFTSPLARSRRTAEIIWQGRGRGRGDGLIPDPDLREIDLYSFQGLLKREGRERYGPLYRQWQKNAAEFSIDGHYPVQELWDRARSCWERILAHRGKSVLVVAHNAVNQALVATSLGLGAEHFRILLQSNCGASVLDFTPRAGGGPPTVCLNRLNQTPNSPVAGGSSAGRKTSKRIILACQGATQSSSESSPQPSPAWSWLAIGMKTGETNASLILVMYTVNCPLLWVPD
;
A
#
# COMPACT_ATOMS: atom_id res chain seq x y z
N MET A 1 19.16 55.97 -39.25
CA MET A 1 19.73 54.74 -38.64
C MET A 1 18.59 53.79 -38.33
N LEU A 2 18.45 52.69 -39.07
CA LEU A 2 17.55 51.60 -38.64
C LEU A 2 18.35 50.67 -37.73
N GLN A 3 17.86 50.43 -36.51
CA GLN A 3 18.37 49.35 -35.65
C GLN A 3 17.48 48.11 -35.83
N LEU A 4 18.11 47.02 -36.26
CA LEU A 4 17.48 45.71 -36.39
C LEU A 4 17.27 45.11 -34.99
N ALA A 5 16.05 44.67 -34.70
CA ALA A 5 15.78 43.84 -33.52
C ALA A 5 16.30 42.41 -33.74
N PRO A 6 16.87 41.73 -32.71
CA PRO A 6 17.35 40.37 -32.85
C PRO A 6 16.19 39.37 -32.99
N THR A 7 16.30 38.46 -33.96
CA THR A 7 15.38 37.34 -34.15
C THR A 7 15.43 36.36 -32.98
N PRO A 8 14.29 35.86 -32.46
CA PRO A 8 14.28 34.84 -31.42
C PRO A 8 14.72 33.47 -31.97
N LEU A 9 15.51 32.74 -31.17
CA LEU A 9 15.89 31.36 -31.47
C LEU A 9 14.68 30.41 -31.37
N PRO A 10 14.62 29.34 -32.18
CA PRO A 10 13.52 28.38 -32.14
C PRO A 10 13.52 27.59 -30.83
N SER A 11 12.36 27.51 -30.18
CA SER A 11 12.16 26.71 -28.97
C SER A 11 12.20 25.21 -29.30
N PRO A 12 12.92 24.36 -28.54
CA PRO A 12 12.97 22.93 -28.81
C PRO A 12 11.59 22.30 -28.61
N ALA A 13 11.12 21.58 -29.63
CA ALA A 13 9.79 20.98 -29.64
C ALA A 13 9.57 20.07 -28.42
N ALA A 14 8.48 20.31 -27.69
CA ALA A 14 8.08 19.48 -26.57
C ALA A 14 7.72 18.06 -27.05
N GLY A 15 8.68 17.14 -26.95
CA GLY A 15 8.51 15.74 -27.31
C GLY A 15 7.42 15.08 -26.48
N ARG A 16 6.23 14.95 -27.06
CA ARG A 16 5.17 14.11 -26.49
C ARG A 16 5.68 12.67 -26.45
N ARG A 17 5.96 12.16 -25.24
CA ARG A 17 6.12 10.71 -25.05
C ARG A 17 4.87 9.99 -25.58
N PRO A 18 5.01 8.87 -26.30
CA PRO A 18 3.85 8.10 -26.73
C PRO A 18 3.07 7.65 -25.51
N ARG A 19 1.73 7.74 -25.58
CA ARG A 19 0.87 7.09 -24.58
C ARG A 19 1.13 5.58 -24.66
N PRO A 20 1.37 4.87 -23.54
CA PRO A 20 1.51 3.43 -23.58
C PRO A 20 0.21 2.83 -24.16
N SER A 21 0.38 1.92 -25.12
CA SER A 21 -0.74 1.18 -25.70
C SER A 21 -1.49 0.41 -24.61
N SER A 22 -2.79 0.20 -24.82
CA SER A 22 -3.70 -0.47 -23.89
C SER A 22 -3.48 -1.99 -23.85
N ALA A 23 -2.27 -2.41 -23.48
CA ALA A 23 -1.98 -3.76 -23.06
C ALA A 23 -2.58 -4.00 -21.68
N CYS A 24 -3.28 -5.12 -21.50
CA CYS A 24 -3.81 -5.52 -20.21
C CYS A 24 -2.64 -5.77 -19.24
N ILE A 25 -2.42 -4.88 -18.28
CA ILE A 25 -1.40 -5.04 -17.24
C ILE A 25 -1.92 -6.04 -16.19
N CYS A 26 -2.07 -7.30 -16.59
CA CYS A 26 -2.22 -8.42 -15.68
C CYS A 26 -0.84 -8.79 -15.10
N CYS A 27 -0.16 -7.80 -14.53
CA CYS A 27 1.22 -7.88 -14.08
C CYS A 27 1.28 -7.66 -12.56
N SER A 28 0.79 -8.65 -11.81
CA SER A 28 1.18 -8.82 -10.42
C SER A 28 2.71 -8.81 -10.35
N SER A 29 3.29 -7.83 -9.65
CA SER A 29 4.74 -7.59 -9.59
C SER A 29 5.51 -8.63 -8.77
N VAL A 30 4.87 -9.77 -8.49
CA VAL A 30 5.34 -10.80 -7.59
C VAL A 30 5.66 -12.02 -8.43
N ARG A 31 6.92 -12.44 -8.37
CA ARG A 31 7.41 -13.65 -9.06
C ARG A 31 6.73 -14.90 -8.48
N ALA A 32 6.88 -16.03 -9.15
CA ALA A 32 6.42 -17.31 -8.59
C ALA A 32 7.02 -17.54 -7.19
N LEU A 33 6.22 -18.13 -6.30
CA LEU A 33 6.63 -18.53 -4.97
C LEU A 33 6.57 -20.05 -4.86
N GLU A 34 7.60 -20.65 -4.26
CA GLU A 34 7.62 -22.08 -3.95
C GLU A 34 6.75 -22.41 -2.72
N GLU A 35 6.65 -21.48 -1.76
CA GLU A 35 5.96 -21.67 -0.49
C GLU A 35 5.04 -20.50 -0.15
N ALA A 36 3.96 -20.80 0.59
CA ALA A 36 3.03 -19.78 1.07
C ALA A 36 3.67 -18.84 2.10
N LYS A 37 3.34 -17.55 2.01
CA LYS A 37 3.89 -16.49 2.86
C LYS A 37 2.80 -15.61 3.44
N ARG A 38 2.87 -15.33 4.73
CA ARG A 38 2.05 -14.35 5.45
C ARG A 38 2.88 -13.10 5.70
N VAL A 39 2.36 -11.94 5.33
CA VAL A 39 3.02 -10.65 5.52
C VAL A 39 2.11 -9.72 6.30
N VAL A 40 2.58 -9.26 7.45
CA VAL A 40 1.87 -8.33 8.35
C VAL A 40 2.49 -6.94 8.20
N LEU A 41 1.78 -6.04 7.52
CA LEU A 41 2.17 -4.64 7.35
C LEU A 41 1.66 -3.82 8.54
N VAL A 42 2.55 -3.12 9.24
CA VAL A 42 2.21 -2.19 10.33
C VAL A 42 2.68 -0.79 9.97
N ARG A 43 1.83 0.21 10.16
CA ARG A 43 2.23 1.62 10.08
C ARG A 43 2.84 2.08 11.41
N HIS A 44 3.92 2.86 11.39
CA HIS A 44 4.53 3.46 12.58
C HIS A 44 3.54 4.15 13.54
N GLY A 45 3.87 4.18 14.84
CA GLY A 45 3.13 4.90 15.88
C GLY A 45 3.07 6.43 15.64
N GLN A 46 2.24 7.15 16.39
CA GLN A 46 2.18 8.61 16.27
C GLN A 46 3.57 9.25 16.46
N SER A 47 3.99 10.06 15.48
CA SER A 47 5.22 10.87 15.56
C SER A 47 4.94 12.33 15.95
N THR A 48 5.98 13.06 16.37
CA THR A 48 5.92 14.50 16.67
C THR A 48 5.24 15.28 15.54
N TRP A 49 5.72 15.07 14.31
CA TRP A 49 5.15 15.67 13.10
C TRP A 49 3.73 15.19 12.77
N ASN A 50 3.24 14.05 13.31
CA ASN A 50 1.82 13.69 13.19
C ASN A 50 0.96 14.55 14.14
N ALA A 51 1.44 14.80 15.36
CA ALA A 51 0.78 15.64 16.35
C ALA A 51 0.74 17.11 15.91
N GLU A 52 1.84 17.63 15.37
CA GLU A 52 1.93 18.98 14.77
C GLU A 52 1.15 19.13 13.46
N GLY A 53 0.83 18.03 12.78
CA GLY A 53 0.17 18.06 11.47
C GLY A 53 1.08 18.48 10.32
N ARG A 54 2.39 18.21 10.40
CA ARG A 54 3.36 18.43 9.32
C ARG A 54 3.27 17.39 8.20
N ILE A 55 3.69 17.79 7.01
CA ILE A 55 3.91 16.93 5.84
C ILE A 55 5.26 16.24 6.06
N GLN A 56 5.27 14.92 6.23
CA GLN A 56 6.49 14.22 6.67
C GLN A 56 7.41 13.80 5.53
N GLY A 57 6.82 13.21 4.49
CA GLY A 57 7.58 12.48 3.48
C GLY A 57 8.59 11.51 4.10
N SER A 58 9.71 11.33 3.41
CA SER A 58 10.84 10.51 3.83
C SER A 58 11.82 11.19 4.80
N SER A 59 11.52 12.41 5.27
CA SER A 59 12.35 13.08 6.30
C SER A 59 12.42 12.25 7.58
N ASP A 60 13.62 12.19 8.17
CA ASP A 60 13.89 11.48 9.42
C ASP A 60 13.84 12.37 10.68
N ALA A 61 13.50 13.66 10.53
CA ALA A 61 13.48 14.63 11.63
C ALA A 61 12.37 14.41 12.68
N SER A 62 11.50 13.40 12.49
CA SER A 62 10.37 13.11 13.37
C SER A 62 10.55 11.81 14.14
N VAL A 63 10.52 11.89 15.47
CA VAL A 63 10.52 10.72 16.38
C VAL A 63 9.09 10.34 16.81
N LEU A 64 8.92 9.19 17.47
CA LEU A 64 7.64 8.84 18.10
C LEU A 64 7.31 9.80 19.26
N THR A 65 6.03 10.05 19.50
CA THR A 65 5.55 10.64 20.75
C THR A 65 5.39 9.53 21.81
N PRO A 66 5.25 9.86 23.12
CA PRO A 66 4.88 8.86 24.13
C PRO A 66 3.59 8.11 23.79
N LYS A 67 2.62 8.79 23.14
CA LYS A 67 1.42 8.16 22.59
C LYS A 67 1.73 7.20 21.44
N GLY A 68 2.71 7.51 20.60
CA GLY A 68 3.20 6.61 19.55
C GLY A 68 3.89 5.37 20.07
N GLU A 69 4.68 5.47 21.13
CA GLU A 69 5.28 4.31 21.80
C GLU A 69 4.21 3.45 22.49
N ALA A 70 3.25 4.06 23.20
CA ALA A 70 2.12 3.33 23.78
C ALA A 70 1.29 2.60 22.69
N GLN A 71 1.07 3.22 21.52
CA GLN A 71 0.43 2.57 20.37
C GLN A 71 1.24 1.39 19.84
N ALA A 72 2.57 1.47 19.80
CA ALA A 72 3.43 0.37 19.39
C ALA A 72 3.38 -0.79 20.38
N GLU A 73 3.33 -0.50 21.68
CA GLU A 73 3.15 -1.51 22.73
C GLU A 73 1.78 -2.19 22.66
N THR A 74 0.68 -1.45 22.43
CA THR A 74 -0.63 -2.08 22.22
C THR A 74 -0.65 -2.92 20.92
N CYS A 75 0.11 -2.53 19.89
CA CYS A 75 0.29 -3.32 18.68
C CYS A 75 1.07 -4.62 18.94
N ARG A 76 2.14 -4.55 19.75
CA ARG A 76 2.92 -5.71 20.22
C ARG A 76 2.02 -6.75 20.88
N GLN A 77 1.11 -6.30 21.74
CA GLN A 77 0.11 -7.13 22.44
C GLN A 77 -0.95 -7.68 21.49
N MET A 78 -1.49 -6.86 20.57
CA MET A 78 -2.45 -7.29 19.55
C MET A 78 -1.90 -8.40 18.64
N LEU A 79 -0.59 -8.39 18.38
CA LEU A 79 0.11 -9.39 17.58
C LEU A 79 0.77 -10.48 18.44
N ALA A 80 0.43 -10.62 19.73
CA ALA A 80 1.15 -11.52 20.65
C ALA A 80 1.11 -13.00 20.23
N SER A 81 0.02 -13.44 19.60
CA SER A 81 -0.14 -14.81 19.06
C SER A 81 0.43 -15.00 17.65
N ASP A 82 0.67 -13.91 16.90
CA ASP A 82 1.35 -13.97 15.60
C ASP A 82 2.84 -14.31 15.82
N SER A 83 3.31 -15.43 15.28
CA SER A 83 4.74 -15.78 15.22
C SER A 83 5.36 -15.22 13.94
N PHE A 84 6.59 -14.72 14.01
CA PHE A 84 7.32 -14.12 12.89
C PHE A 84 8.72 -14.70 12.75
N ASP A 85 9.13 -14.96 11.52
CA ASP A 85 10.47 -15.44 11.16
C ASP A 85 11.45 -14.30 10.86
N ALA A 86 10.91 -13.12 10.49
CA ALA A 86 11.68 -11.90 10.23
C ALA A 86 10.82 -10.64 10.41
N CYS A 87 11.50 -9.52 10.66
CA CYS A 87 10.91 -8.18 10.67
C CYS A 87 11.66 -7.29 9.69
N PHE A 88 11.01 -6.86 8.62
CA PHE A 88 11.51 -5.76 7.79
C PHE A 88 11.07 -4.42 8.38
N THR A 89 11.92 -3.40 8.31
CA THR A 89 11.55 -2.05 8.74
C THR A 89 12.07 -1.00 7.79
N SER A 90 11.30 0.08 7.65
CA SER A 90 11.84 1.33 7.13
C SER A 90 13.02 1.83 7.98
N PRO A 91 14.06 2.45 7.37
CA PRO A 91 15.19 3.01 8.10
C PRO A 91 14.83 4.23 8.94
N LEU A 92 13.67 4.87 8.72
CA LEU A 92 13.29 6.10 9.40
C LEU A 92 12.97 5.83 10.88
N ALA A 93 13.51 6.66 11.79
CA ALA A 93 13.53 6.53 13.24
C ALA A 93 12.15 6.22 13.83
N ARG A 94 11.09 6.95 13.42
CA ARG A 94 9.69 6.68 13.86
C ARG A 94 9.23 5.24 13.58
N SER A 95 9.69 4.66 12.47
CA SER A 95 9.33 3.31 12.03
C SER A 95 10.22 2.27 12.69
N ARG A 96 11.54 2.47 12.68
CA ARG A 96 12.51 1.61 13.37
C ARG A 96 12.15 1.46 14.84
N ARG A 97 11.85 2.56 15.53
CA ARG A 97 11.42 2.54 16.94
C ARG A 97 10.10 1.81 17.16
N THR A 98 9.14 1.93 16.23
CA THR A 98 7.90 1.12 16.28
C THR A 98 8.22 -0.37 16.13
N ALA A 99 9.15 -0.72 15.23
CA ALA A 99 9.57 -2.09 14.99
C ALA A 99 10.30 -2.71 16.19
N GLU A 100 11.23 -1.97 16.81
CA GLU A 100 11.93 -2.38 18.05
C GLU A 100 10.94 -2.78 19.16
N ILE A 101 9.92 -1.94 19.40
CA ILE A 101 8.89 -2.20 20.42
C ILE A 101 8.10 -3.45 20.06
N ILE A 102 7.57 -3.56 18.83
CA ILE A 102 6.76 -4.72 18.41
C ILE A 102 7.58 -6.02 18.40
N TRP A 103 8.89 -5.94 18.11
CA TRP A 103 9.81 -7.08 18.05
C TRP A 103 10.37 -7.51 19.41
N GLN A 104 10.20 -6.70 20.45
CA GLN A 104 10.72 -6.99 21.78
C GLN A 104 10.20 -8.34 22.32
N GLY A 105 11.13 -9.21 22.70
CA GLY A 105 10.85 -10.57 23.18
C GLY A 105 10.60 -11.62 22.09
N ARG A 106 10.66 -11.26 20.80
CA ARG A 106 10.42 -12.19 19.66
C ARG A 106 11.68 -12.76 19.03
N GLY A 107 12.85 -12.14 19.28
CA GLY A 107 14.13 -12.60 18.73
C GLY A 107 14.60 -13.92 19.35
N ARG A 108 14.92 -14.92 18.51
CA ARG A 108 15.40 -16.26 18.92
C ARG A 108 16.89 -16.29 19.32
N GLY A 109 17.37 -15.33 20.11
CA GLY A 109 18.74 -15.31 20.64
C GLY A 109 19.88 -15.11 19.64
N ARG A 110 19.57 -14.79 18.36
CA ARG A 110 20.56 -14.33 17.36
C ARG A 110 20.34 -12.84 17.12
N GLY A 111 21.41 -12.09 16.81
CA GLY A 111 21.41 -10.62 16.65
C GLY A 111 20.62 -10.07 15.44
N ASP A 112 19.80 -10.89 14.80
CA ASP A 112 19.22 -10.67 13.47
C ASP A 112 17.77 -10.14 13.55
N GLY A 113 17.53 -9.17 14.43
CA GLY A 113 16.17 -8.78 14.82
C GLY A 113 15.37 -8.02 13.76
N LEU A 114 15.97 -7.00 13.15
CA LEU A 114 15.31 -6.08 12.23
C LEU A 114 16.12 -5.95 10.93
N ILE A 115 15.46 -6.11 9.80
CA ILE A 115 16.03 -6.00 8.45
C ILE A 115 15.66 -4.62 7.89
N PRO A 116 16.56 -3.63 7.87
CA PRO A 116 16.26 -2.33 7.30
C PRO A 116 16.18 -2.40 5.77
N ASP A 117 15.10 -1.89 5.18
CA ASP A 117 14.93 -1.76 3.72
C ASP A 117 14.77 -0.28 3.33
N PRO A 118 15.70 0.32 2.57
CA PRO A 118 15.65 1.72 2.16
C PRO A 118 14.41 2.12 1.35
N ASP A 119 13.73 1.19 0.67
CA ASP A 119 12.52 1.48 -0.12
C ASP A 119 11.24 1.38 0.71
N LEU A 120 11.31 0.82 1.93
CA LEU A 120 10.24 0.94 2.93
C LEU A 120 10.17 2.34 3.56
N ARG A 121 11.02 3.31 3.15
CA ARG A 121 10.84 4.72 3.53
C ARG A 121 9.52 5.27 2.99
N GLU A 122 9.00 6.29 3.66
CA GLU A 122 7.74 6.94 3.25
C GLU A 122 7.88 7.58 1.85
N ILE A 123 6.77 7.99 1.25
CA ILE A 123 6.77 8.78 0.02
C ILE A 123 7.76 9.95 0.10
N ASP A 124 8.69 10.04 -0.85
CA ASP A 124 9.64 11.15 -0.92
C ASP A 124 8.87 12.41 -1.39
N LEU A 125 8.92 13.49 -0.60
CA LEU A 125 8.14 14.72 -0.87
C LEU A 125 9.01 15.96 -1.07
N TYR A 126 10.33 15.81 -1.08
CA TYR A 126 11.26 16.86 -1.51
C TYR A 126 10.94 18.20 -0.81
N SER A 127 10.78 19.31 -1.55
CA SER A 127 10.50 20.64 -0.97
C SER A 127 9.13 20.81 -0.28
N PHE A 128 8.29 19.77 -0.24
CA PHE A 128 7.04 19.73 0.56
C PHE A 128 7.26 19.26 2.00
N GLN A 129 8.34 18.53 2.30
CA GLN A 129 8.51 17.91 3.61
C GLN A 129 8.91 18.90 4.71
N GLY A 130 8.50 18.62 5.95
CA GLY A 130 8.70 19.49 7.10
C GLY A 130 7.68 20.63 7.26
N LEU A 131 6.94 20.99 6.21
CA LEU A 131 5.94 22.07 6.28
C LEU A 131 4.70 21.67 7.08
N LEU A 132 4.15 22.58 7.88
CA LEU A 132 2.77 22.46 8.34
C LEU A 132 1.82 22.46 7.14
N LYS A 133 0.66 21.79 7.26
CA LYS A 133 -0.36 21.77 6.21
C LYS A 133 -0.87 23.16 5.80
N ARG A 134 -0.79 24.17 6.68
CA ARG A 134 -1.11 25.57 6.36
C ARG A 134 -0.01 26.20 5.49
N GLU A 135 1.25 26.07 5.91
CA GLU A 135 2.42 26.59 5.20
C GLU A 135 2.54 25.96 3.79
N GLY A 136 2.32 24.65 3.67
CA GLY A 136 2.29 23.96 2.38
C GLY A 136 1.15 24.44 1.45
N ARG A 137 -0.01 24.80 2.02
CA ARG A 137 -1.14 25.37 1.26
C ARG A 137 -0.86 26.80 0.81
N GLU A 138 -0.29 27.61 1.68
CA GLU A 138 0.07 29.01 1.42
C GLU A 138 1.18 29.10 0.36
N ARG A 139 2.28 28.35 0.56
CA ARG A 139 3.47 28.39 -0.30
C ARG A 139 3.27 27.78 -1.68
N TYR A 140 2.43 26.74 -1.81
CA TYR A 140 2.30 25.97 -3.06
C TYR A 140 0.87 25.91 -3.64
N GLY A 141 -0.12 26.54 -3.01
CA GLY A 141 -1.45 26.83 -3.57
C GLY A 141 -2.05 25.75 -4.50
N PRO A 142 -2.03 25.94 -5.85
CA PRO A 142 -2.54 24.95 -6.81
C PRO A 142 -1.91 23.56 -6.68
N LEU A 143 -0.59 23.50 -6.48
CA LEU A 143 0.16 22.25 -6.39
C LEU A 143 -0.17 21.49 -5.11
N TYR A 144 -0.40 22.19 -3.99
CA TYR A 144 -0.96 21.59 -2.77
C TYR A 144 -2.39 21.05 -3.00
N ARG A 145 -3.22 21.72 -3.82
CA ARG A 145 -4.55 21.21 -4.18
C ARG A 145 -4.46 19.95 -5.05
N GLN A 146 -3.52 19.88 -5.99
CA GLN A 146 -3.25 18.67 -6.77
C GLN A 146 -2.81 17.53 -5.83
N TRP A 147 -1.86 17.77 -4.93
CA TRP A 147 -1.46 16.79 -3.90
C TRP A 147 -2.63 16.29 -3.05
N GLN A 148 -3.68 17.08 -2.81
CA GLN A 148 -4.87 16.63 -2.09
C GLN A 148 -5.85 15.82 -2.95
N LYS A 149 -6.09 16.26 -4.20
CA LYS A 149 -7.18 15.74 -5.06
C LYS A 149 -6.76 14.73 -6.12
N ASN A 150 -5.61 14.93 -6.76
CA ASN A 150 -5.07 14.06 -7.80
C ASN A 150 -3.57 13.82 -7.54
N ALA A 151 -3.30 13.00 -6.52
CA ALA A 151 -1.94 12.76 -6.06
C ALA A 151 -1.13 11.86 -7.01
N ALA A 152 -1.78 11.05 -7.87
CA ALA A 152 -1.09 10.18 -8.83
C ALA A 152 -0.39 10.97 -9.97
N GLU A 153 -0.92 12.15 -10.31
CA GLU A 153 -0.34 13.09 -11.27
C GLU A 153 0.47 14.23 -10.62
N PHE A 154 0.52 14.28 -9.28
CA PHE A 154 1.29 15.30 -8.56
C PHE A 154 2.79 15.14 -8.84
N SER A 155 3.42 16.24 -9.23
CA SER A 155 4.86 16.34 -9.40
C SER A 155 5.45 17.50 -8.59
N ILE A 156 6.65 17.31 -8.06
CA ILE A 156 7.38 18.34 -7.32
C ILE A 156 8.87 18.15 -7.56
N ASP A 157 9.62 19.25 -7.73
CA ASP A 157 11.08 19.24 -7.92
C ASP A 157 11.56 18.31 -9.07
N GLY A 158 10.73 18.12 -10.10
CA GLY A 158 11.00 17.24 -11.24
C GLY A 158 10.58 15.77 -11.05
N HIS A 159 10.15 15.40 -9.85
CA HIS A 159 9.77 14.04 -9.45
C HIS A 159 8.27 13.76 -9.55
N TYR A 160 7.88 12.49 -9.58
CA TYR A 160 6.48 12.02 -9.52
C TYR A 160 6.28 11.10 -8.30
N PRO A 161 6.17 11.65 -7.07
CA PRO A 161 6.29 10.89 -5.83
C PRO A 161 5.43 9.64 -5.67
N VAL A 162 4.20 9.64 -6.23
CA VAL A 162 3.29 8.48 -6.11
C VAL A 162 3.65 7.38 -7.10
N GLN A 163 4.15 7.72 -8.28
CA GLN A 163 4.60 6.73 -9.27
C GLN A 163 5.90 6.06 -8.79
N GLU A 164 6.86 6.86 -8.33
CA GLU A 164 8.11 6.41 -7.71
C GLU A 164 7.87 5.55 -6.44
N LEU A 165 6.84 5.88 -5.66
CA LEU A 165 6.40 5.06 -4.54
C LEU A 165 5.85 3.69 -4.98
N TRP A 166 5.07 3.64 -6.05
CA TRP A 166 4.56 2.38 -6.61
C TRP A 166 5.69 1.49 -7.13
N ASP A 167 6.68 2.08 -7.80
CA ASP A 167 7.87 1.36 -8.27
C ASP A 167 8.66 0.75 -7.11
N ARG A 168 8.92 1.54 -6.06
CA ARG A 168 9.55 1.04 -4.83
C ARG A 168 8.75 -0.06 -4.14
N ALA A 169 7.42 0.04 -4.07
CA ALA A 169 6.59 -0.99 -3.48
C ALA A 169 6.70 -2.33 -4.23
N ARG A 170 6.86 -2.31 -5.56
CA ARG A 170 7.15 -3.51 -6.36
C ARG A 170 8.52 -4.10 -5.98
N SER A 171 9.56 -3.29 -5.89
CA SER A 171 10.91 -3.71 -5.47
C SER A 171 10.96 -4.27 -4.04
N CYS A 172 10.19 -3.69 -3.11
CA CYS A 172 10.05 -4.20 -1.74
C CYS A 172 9.46 -5.62 -1.73
N TRP A 173 8.43 -5.89 -2.56
CA TRP A 173 7.84 -7.22 -2.64
C TRP A 173 8.82 -8.29 -3.11
N GLU A 174 9.73 -7.97 -4.03
CA GLU A 174 10.77 -8.91 -4.45
C GLU A 174 11.64 -9.36 -3.27
N ARG A 175 12.05 -8.43 -2.39
CA ARG A 175 12.91 -8.74 -1.24
C ARG A 175 12.15 -9.40 -0.08
N ILE A 176 10.96 -8.89 0.24
CA ILE A 176 10.10 -9.45 1.30
C ILE A 176 9.74 -10.90 1.00
N LEU A 177 9.41 -11.22 -0.26
CA LEU A 177 8.95 -12.54 -0.64
C LEU A 177 10.08 -13.51 -1.02
N ALA A 178 11.25 -13.01 -1.46
CA ALA A 178 12.46 -13.83 -1.59
C ALA A 178 13.07 -14.23 -0.23
N HIS A 179 12.72 -13.55 0.87
CA HIS A 179 13.22 -13.91 2.19
C HIS A 179 12.74 -15.31 2.62
N ARG A 180 13.62 -16.11 3.24
CA ARG A 180 13.35 -17.51 3.66
C ARG A 180 12.20 -17.68 4.67
N GLY A 181 11.85 -16.61 5.39
CA GLY A 181 10.74 -16.62 6.36
C GLY A 181 9.38 -16.85 5.70
N LYS A 182 8.48 -17.54 6.40
CA LYS A 182 7.09 -17.79 5.97
C LYS A 182 6.13 -16.77 6.58
N SER A 183 6.39 -16.32 7.80
CA SER A 183 5.66 -15.24 8.46
C SER A 183 6.57 -14.03 8.65
N VAL A 184 6.22 -12.91 8.01
CA VAL A 184 7.06 -11.70 7.96
C VAL A 184 6.30 -10.51 8.52
N LEU A 185 6.89 -9.82 9.50
CA LEU A 185 6.46 -8.49 9.94
C LEU A 185 7.12 -7.43 9.05
N VAL A 186 6.39 -6.37 8.69
CA VAL A 186 6.91 -5.22 7.95
C VAL A 186 6.43 -3.96 8.65
N VAL A 187 7.34 -3.13 9.17
CA VAL A 187 6.99 -1.88 9.85
C VAL A 187 7.45 -0.69 9.02
N ALA A 188 6.49 0.08 8.52
CA ALA A 188 6.73 1.21 7.61
C ALA A 188 5.70 2.34 7.78
N HIS A 189 5.25 2.96 6.69
CA HIS A 189 4.55 4.24 6.71
C HIS A 189 3.22 4.24 5.96
N ASN A 190 2.51 5.38 6.01
CA ASN A 190 1.16 5.49 5.48
C ASN A 190 1.11 5.26 3.98
N ALA A 191 1.94 5.96 3.19
CA ALA A 191 1.86 5.87 1.74
C ALA A 191 2.44 4.53 1.25
N VAL A 192 3.60 4.13 1.76
CA VAL A 192 4.25 2.87 1.34
C VAL A 192 3.43 1.63 1.68
N ASN A 193 2.74 1.57 2.83
CA ASN A 193 1.83 0.44 3.11
C ASN A 193 0.65 0.38 2.14
N GLN A 194 0.10 1.53 1.74
CA GLN A 194 -0.96 1.57 0.72
C GLN A 194 -0.46 1.11 -0.65
N ALA A 195 0.75 1.53 -1.05
CA ALA A 195 1.37 1.11 -2.30
C ALA A 195 1.70 -0.40 -2.29
N LEU A 196 2.17 -0.95 -1.16
CA LEU A 196 2.40 -2.39 -0.99
C LEU A 196 1.09 -3.18 -1.15
N VAL A 197 0.02 -2.80 -0.45
CA VAL A 197 -1.28 -3.47 -0.60
C VAL A 197 -1.79 -3.34 -2.04
N ALA A 198 -1.76 -2.13 -2.62
CA ALA A 198 -2.24 -1.90 -3.99
C ALA A 198 -1.48 -2.75 -5.02
N THR A 199 -0.14 -2.73 -5.01
CA THR A 199 0.68 -3.48 -5.98
C THR A 199 0.54 -4.99 -5.82
N SER A 200 0.34 -5.50 -4.60
CA SER A 200 0.06 -6.93 -4.37
C SER A 200 -1.28 -7.39 -4.96
N LEU A 201 -2.25 -6.46 -5.09
CA LEU A 201 -3.57 -6.69 -5.69
C LEU A 201 -3.64 -6.25 -7.17
N GLY A 202 -2.52 -5.85 -7.79
CA GLY A 202 -2.47 -5.37 -9.18
C GLY A 202 -3.07 -3.98 -9.42
N LEU A 203 -3.29 -3.18 -8.37
CA LEU A 203 -3.87 -1.84 -8.46
C LEU A 203 -2.79 -0.76 -8.71
N GLY A 204 -3.06 0.16 -9.65
CA GLY A 204 -2.15 1.24 -10.02
C GLY A 204 -2.15 2.46 -9.09
N ALA A 205 -1.29 3.42 -9.41
CA ALA A 205 -1.04 4.63 -8.62
C ALA A 205 -2.28 5.53 -8.45
N GLU A 206 -3.24 5.45 -9.37
CA GLU A 206 -4.55 6.11 -9.29
C GLU A 206 -5.38 5.68 -8.08
N HIS A 207 -5.08 4.52 -7.47
CA HIS A 207 -5.73 4.03 -6.24
C HIS A 207 -5.12 4.60 -4.95
N PHE A 208 -4.13 5.50 -5.03
CA PHE A 208 -3.49 6.09 -3.86
C PHE A 208 -4.48 6.86 -2.96
N ARG A 209 -4.39 6.63 -1.64
CA ARG A 209 -5.23 7.23 -0.57
C ARG A 209 -6.68 6.76 -0.50
N ILE A 210 -7.05 5.70 -1.22
CA ILE A 210 -8.30 4.98 -1.02
C ILE A 210 -8.26 4.17 0.30
N LEU A 211 -7.13 3.50 0.57
CA LEU A 211 -6.96 2.67 1.77
C LEU A 211 -6.54 3.52 2.97
N LEU A 212 -7.30 3.46 4.06
CA LEU A 212 -6.94 4.11 5.33
C LEU A 212 -5.82 3.33 6.04
N GLN A 213 -4.85 4.03 6.62
CA GLN A 213 -3.87 3.46 7.55
C GLN A 213 -3.79 4.32 8.82
N SER A 214 -4.18 3.76 9.95
CA SER A 214 -4.04 4.31 11.30
C SER A 214 -2.61 4.17 11.79
N ASN A 215 -2.16 5.02 12.73
CA ASN A 215 -0.89 4.76 13.43
C ASN A 215 -1.00 3.43 14.20
N CYS A 216 -0.01 2.56 14.07
CA CYS A 216 -0.04 1.15 14.52
C CYS A 216 -1.23 0.32 13.98
N GLY A 217 -1.81 0.74 12.85
CA GLY A 217 -2.76 -0.09 12.10
C GLY A 217 -2.03 -1.24 11.40
N ALA A 218 -2.52 -2.45 11.58
CA ALA A 218 -2.00 -3.67 10.99
C ALA A 218 -2.87 -4.14 9.81
N SER A 219 -2.24 -4.55 8.72
CA SER A 219 -2.88 -5.19 7.56
C SER A 219 -2.17 -6.51 7.26
N VAL A 220 -2.89 -7.56 6.90
CA VAL A 220 -2.33 -8.91 6.72
C VAL A 220 -2.67 -9.45 5.35
N LEU A 221 -1.63 -9.83 4.62
CA LEU A 221 -1.71 -10.41 3.29
C LEU A 221 -1.11 -11.82 3.32
N ASP A 222 -1.86 -12.78 2.80
CA ASP A 222 -1.33 -14.12 2.52
C ASP A 222 -1.09 -14.28 1.02
N PHE A 223 0.08 -14.79 0.67
CA PHE A 223 0.52 -15.09 -0.69
C PHE A 223 0.62 -16.61 -0.83
N THR A 224 -0.19 -17.19 -1.70
CA THR A 224 -0.26 -18.65 -1.91
C THR A 224 0.27 -18.99 -3.31
N PRO A 225 1.26 -19.90 -3.43
CA PRO A 225 1.71 -20.47 -4.70
C PRO A 225 0.56 -20.97 -5.58
N ARG A 226 0.76 -20.95 -6.89
CA ARG A 226 -0.18 -21.54 -7.86
C ARG A 226 0.40 -22.85 -8.40
N ALA A 227 -0.42 -23.90 -8.43
CA ALA A 227 -0.10 -25.12 -9.16
C ALA A 227 0.03 -24.78 -10.65
N GLY A 228 1.18 -25.07 -11.26
CA GLY A 228 1.54 -24.60 -12.61
C GLY A 228 2.44 -23.35 -12.65
N GLY A 229 2.79 -22.77 -11.50
CA GLY A 229 3.70 -21.63 -11.40
C GLY A 229 3.05 -20.29 -11.73
N GLY A 230 3.89 -19.29 -12.00
CA GLY A 230 3.47 -17.89 -12.15
C GLY A 230 3.15 -17.21 -10.80
N PRO A 231 2.65 -15.96 -10.84
CA PRO A 231 2.46 -15.15 -9.63
C PRO A 231 1.50 -15.78 -8.61
N PRO A 232 1.75 -15.64 -7.30
CA PRO A 232 0.91 -16.19 -6.25
C PRO A 232 -0.48 -15.54 -6.23
N THR A 233 -1.46 -16.28 -5.72
CA THR A 233 -2.76 -15.70 -5.33
C THR A 233 -2.58 -14.93 -4.02
N VAL A 234 -3.11 -13.70 -3.96
CA VAL A 234 -2.98 -12.81 -2.80
C VAL A 234 -4.33 -12.66 -2.10
N CYS A 235 -4.37 -12.87 -0.78
CA CYS A 235 -5.53 -12.67 0.08
C CYS A 235 -5.29 -11.55 1.09
N LEU A 236 -6.11 -10.50 1.09
CA LEU A 236 -6.09 -9.43 2.09
C LEU A 236 -6.97 -9.81 3.30
N ASN A 237 -6.45 -10.63 4.20
CA ASN A 237 -7.19 -11.15 5.36
C ASN A 237 -7.57 -10.09 6.39
N ARG A 238 -6.72 -9.07 6.59
CA ARG A 238 -6.96 -7.97 7.53
C ARG A 238 -6.55 -6.65 6.88
N LEU A 239 -7.33 -5.59 7.05
CA LEU A 239 -6.99 -4.25 6.59
C LEU A 239 -7.12 -3.25 7.74
N ASN A 240 -6.03 -2.56 8.04
CA ASN A 240 -5.98 -1.46 9.02
C ASN A 240 -6.61 -1.77 10.40
N GLN A 241 -6.41 -3.00 10.90
CA GLN A 241 -6.82 -3.39 12.25
C GLN A 241 -6.05 -2.57 13.28
N THR A 242 -6.76 -1.95 14.22
CA THR A 242 -6.18 -1.37 15.44
C THR A 242 -6.82 -2.00 16.68
N PRO A 243 -6.15 -1.95 17.85
CA PRO A 243 -6.76 -2.34 19.12
C PRO A 243 -7.99 -1.50 19.49
N ASN A 244 -8.05 -0.25 19.00
CA ASN A 244 -9.22 0.62 19.16
C ASN A 244 -10.38 0.14 18.27
N SER A 245 -11.60 0.18 18.81
CA SER A 245 -12.82 -0.20 18.09
C SER A 245 -12.95 0.52 16.74
N PRO A 246 -13.25 -0.20 15.63
CA PRO A 246 -13.47 0.40 14.31
C PRO A 246 -14.71 1.30 14.25
N VAL A 247 -15.53 1.32 15.31
CA VAL A 247 -16.75 2.13 15.44
C VAL A 247 -16.52 3.41 16.24
N ALA A 248 -15.40 3.53 16.95
CA ALA A 248 -15.05 4.71 17.74
C ALA A 248 -14.79 5.92 16.83
N GLY A 249 -15.43 7.05 17.15
CA GLY A 249 -15.27 8.28 16.37
C GLY A 249 -13.87 8.88 16.50
N GLY A 250 -13.30 9.33 15.39
CA GLY A 250 -11.98 9.97 15.38
C GLY A 250 -11.59 10.58 14.04
N SER A 251 -10.44 11.25 14.02
CA SER A 251 -9.81 11.71 12.77
C SER A 251 -8.41 11.13 12.63
N SER A 252 -8.11 10.56 11.46
CA SER A 252 -6.75 10.10 11.12
C SER A 252 -6.19 11.01 10.03
N ALA A 253 -4.96 11.50 10.23
CA ALA A 253 -4.26 12.42 9.34
C ALA A 253 -5.05 13.69 8.92
N GLY A 254 -6.08 14.09 9.67
CA GLY A 254 -6.94 15.25 9.36
C GLY A 254 -8.17 14.95 8.48
N ARG A 255 -8.51 13.67 8.24
CA ARG A 255 -9.79 13.25 7.65
C ARG A 255 -10.73 12.75 8.75
N LYS A 256 -11.99 13.20 8.72
CA LYS A 256 -13.07 12.63 9.55
C LYS A 256 -13.44 11.25 9.01
N THR A 257 -13.69 10.28 9.88
CA THR A 257 -14.17 8.94 9.48
C THR A 257 -15.65 8.99 9.09
N SER A 258 -15.97 8.80 7.80
CA SER A 258 -17.31 8.45 7.35
C SER A 258 -17.51 6.94 7.49
N LYS A 259 -18.50 6.51 8.28
CA LYS A 259 -18.72 5.09 8.57
C LYS A 259 -19.35 4.37 7.37
N ARG A 260 -18.55 3.63 6.60
CA ARG A 260 -18.99 2.52 5.75
C ARG A 260 -17.94 1.41 5.76
N ILE A 261 -18.34 0.21 6.16
CA ILE A 261 -17.60 -1.03 5.95
C ILE A 261 -18.55 -1.93 5.16
N ILE A 262 -18.13 -2.37 3.98
CA ILE A 262 -18.82 -3.41 3.20
C ILE A 262 -17.78 -4.49 2.97
N LEU A 263 -18.01 -5.65 3.59
CA LEU A 263 -17.25 -6.87 3.38
C LEU A 263 -18.19 -7.87 2.72
N ALA A 264 -17.95 -8.17 1.45
CA ALA A 264 -18.69 -9.18 0.70
C ALA A 264 -17.77 -10.38 0.45
N CYS A 265 -17.76 -11.33 1.39
CA CYS A 265 -17.17 -12.64 1.17
C CYS A 265 -18.28 -13.58 0.71
N GLN A 266 -18.25 -14.04 -0.54
CA GLN A 266 -19.14 -15.10 -0.98
C GLN A 266 -18.50 -16.45 -0.64
N GLY A 267 -19.00 -17.08 0.43
CA GLY A 267 -18.63 -18.46 0.74
C GLY A 267 -19.22 -19.41 -0.29
N ALA A 268 -18.41 -20.35 -0.79
CA ALA A 268 -18.92 -21.44 -1.61
C ALA A 268 -19.69 -22.43 -0.70
N THR A 269 -21.01 -22.49 -0.85
CA THR A 269 -21.82 -23.55 -0.25
C THR A 269 -21.64 -24.84 -1.04
N GLN A 270 -21.32 -25.93 -0.34
CA GLN A 270 -21.50 -27.27 -0.91
C GLN A 270 -23.01 -27.50 -1.14
N SER A 271 -23.37 -27.97 -2.33
CA SER A 271 -24.65 -28.63 -2.59
C SER A 271 -24.43 -29.76 -3.58
N SER A 272 -24.89 -30.96 -3.21
CA SER A 272 -24.87 -32.16 -4.04
C SER A 272 -25.96 -32.15 -5.13
N SER A 273 -25.93 -33.19 -5.97
CA SER A 273 -26.95 -33.64 -6.93
C SER A 273 -27.20 -32.84 -8.24
N GLU A 274 -26.74 -33.47 -9.33
CA GLU A 274 -27.47 -33.78 -10.59
C GLU A 274 -27.44 -32.88 -11.85
N SER A 275 -26.96 -33.53 -12.94
CA SER A 275 -27.26 -33.40 -14.38
C SER A 275 -27.02 -32.10 -15.19
N SER A 276 -26.08 -32.25 -16.15
CA SER A 276 -25.86 -31.66 -17.50
C SER A 276 -26.94 -30.78 -18.19
N PRO A 277 -26.62 -29.95 -19.22
CA PRO A 277 -25.37 -29.90 -20.01
C PRO A 277 -24.70 -28.50 -20.19
N GLN A 278 -23.55 -28.48 -20.88
CA GLN A 278 -22.65 -27.32 -21.12
C GLN A 278 -23.22 -26.21 -22.02
N PRO A 279 -22.81 -24.95 -21.77
CA PRO A 279 -22.57 -23.99 -22.85
C PRO A 279 -21.18 -23.29 -22.81
N SER A 280 -20.75 -22.83 -23.99
CA SER A 280 -19.54 -22.08 -24.41
C SER A 280 -18.79 -21.19 -23.39
N PRO A 281 -17.47 -20.95 -23.58
CA PRO A 281 -16.66 -20.09 -22.70
C PRO A 281 -17.14 -18.63 -22.69
N ALA A 282 -17.86 -18.25 -21.63
CA ALA A 282 -18.28 -16.88 -21.39
C ALA A 282 -17.10 -16.04 -20.87
N TRP A 283 -16.69 -15.06 -21.68
CA TRP A 283 -15.73 -14.03 -21.25
C TRP A 283 -16.36 -13.15 -20.16
N SER A 284 -15.87 -13.24 -18.93
CA SER A 284 -16.36 -12.43 -17.81
C SER A 284 -15.57 -11.11 -17.67
N TRP A 285 -16.30 -10.00 -17.70
CA TRP A 285 -15.73 -8.66 -17.59
C TRP A 285 -15.54 -8.22 -16.13
N LEU A 286 -14.45 -7.52 -15.86
CA LEU A 286 -14.18 -6.87 -14.57
C LEU A 286 -15.07 -5.62 -14.41
N ALA A 287 -16.19 -5.74 -13.70
CA ALA A 287 -17.10 -4.61 -13.44
C ALA A 287 -16.76 -3.88 -12.13
N ILE A 288 -15.85 -2.90 -12.17
CA ILE A 288 -15.62 -1.97 -11.06
C ILE A 288 -16.74 -0.91 -11.06
N GLY A 289 -17.80 -1.17 -10.31
CA GLY A 289 -18.95 -0.24 -10.19
C GLY A 289 -18.65 0.97 -9.30
N MET A 290 -18.16 2.07 -9.88
CA MET A 290 -18.11 3.37 -9.20
C MET A 290 -19.47 4.06 -9.24
N LYS A 291 -20.18 4.13 -8.09
CA LYS A 291 -21.40 4.95 -7.99
C LYS A 291 -21.04 6.38 -7.55
N THR A 292 -20.83 7.27 -8.53
CA THR A 292 -20.52 8.69 -8.29
C THR A 292 -21.77 9.45 -7.85
N GLY A 293 -21.90 9.68 -6.54
CA GLY A 293 -22.69 10.79 -5.99
C GLY A 293 -21.74 11.83 -5.41
N GLU A 294 -22.06 13.12 -5.51
CA GLU A 294 -21.14 14.28 -5.43
C GLU A 294 -20.33 14.47 -4.13
N THR A 295 -20.45 13.56 -3.15
CA THR A 295 -19.70 13.58 -1.88
C THR A 295 -19.07 12.24 -1.47
N ASN A 296 -19.26 11.14 -2.22
CA ASN A 296 -18.80 9.82 -1.79
C ASN A 296 -18.29 8.93 -2.95
N ALA A 297 -17.03 8.47 -2.84
CA ALA A 297 -16.54 7.32 -3.57
C ALA A 297 -16.67 6.07 -2.67
N SER A 298 -17.25 4.99 -3.21
CA SER A 298 -17.30 3.67 -2.54
C SER A 298 -16.55 2.67 -3.42
N LEU A 299 -15.56 1.97 -2.86
CA LEU A 299 -14.87 0.88 -3.55
C LEU A 299 -15.43 -0.45 -3.03
N ILE A 300 -15.95 -1.29 -3.94
CA ILE A 300 -16.32 -2.67 -3.63
C ILE A 300 -15.18 -3.55 -4.13
N LEU A 301 -14.42 -4.15 -3.22
CA LEU A 301 -13.35 -5.09 -3.56
C LEU A 301 -13.95 -6.50 -3.62
N VAL A 302 -14.38 -6.94 -4.81
CA VAL A 302 -14.80 -8.34 -5.02
C VAL A 302 -13.56 -9.16 -5.35
N MET A 303 -13.18 -10.06 -4.45
CA MET A 303 -12.09 -11.02 -4.67
C MET A 303 -12.66 -12.30 -5.28
N TYR A 304 -12.25 -12.63 -6.51
CA TYR A 304 -12.57 -13.90 -7.15
C TYR A 304 -11.39 -14.88 -7.06
N THR A 305 -11.64 -16.08 -6.54
CA THR A 305 -10.81 -17.26 -6.79
C THR A 305 -11.32 -17.94 -8.06
N VAL A 306 -10.43 -18.16 -9.04
CA VAL A 306 -10.75 -18.86 -10.29
C VAL A 306 -10.21 -20.29 -10.20
N ASN A 307 -11.07 -21.29 -10.34
CA ASN A 307 -10.70 -22.70 -10.36
C ASN A 307 -10.49 -23.19 -11.80
N CYS A 308 -9.56 -24.11 -12.02
CA CYS A 308 -9.33 -24.82 -13.28
C CYS A 308 -8.87 -26.28 -13.02
N PRO A 309 -8.97 -27.18 -14.02
CA PRO A 309 -9.60 -28.49 -13.79
C PRO A 309 -8.63 -29.68 -13.71
N LEU A 310 -9.13 -30.84 -13.26
CA LEU A 310 -8.40 -32.13 -13.30
C LEU A 310 -9.27 -33.34 -13.69
N LEU A 311 -8.60 -34.30 -14.34
CA LEU A 311 -9.02 -35.63 -14.81
C LEU A 311 -8.03 -36.67 -14.19
N TRP A 312 -8.21 -38.00 -14.23
CA TRP A 312 -9.13 -38.84 -15.01
C TRP A 312 -9.52 -40.14 -14.24
N VAL A 313 -10.61 -40.77 -14.69
CA VAL A 313 -10.88 -42.22 -14.95
C VAL A 313 -9.63 -43.16 -14.87
N PRO A 314 -9.71 -44.47 -14.52
CA PRO A 314 -10.80 -45.49 -14.69
C PRO A 314 -11.22 -46.22 -13.38
N ASP A 315 -12.08 -47.26 -13.35
CA ASP A 315 -12.76 -48.09 -14.39
C ASP A 315 -14.29 -47.91 -14.39
#